data_AF-A0A9D6WFU2-F1
#
_entry.id   AF-A0A9D6WFU2-F1
#
_cell.length_a   1.000
_cell.length_b   1.000
_cell.length_c   1.000
_cell.angle_alpha   90.00
_cell.angle_beta   90.00
_cell.angle_gamma   90.00
#
_symmetry.space_group_name_H-M   'P 1'
#
loop_
_entity.id
_entity.type
_entity.pdbx_description
1 polymer ?
#
loop_
_entity_poly.entity_id
_entity_poly.type
_entity_poly.pdbx_seq_one_letter_code
_entity_poly.pdbx_strand_id
1 'polypeptide(L)' 'MRYRLDQVPSAATPYPDAHYVTFTVWLTLVIAVVLLVFAARAGQRWLVLWSGLTIVACGVYFLYA' A
#
# COMPACT_ATOMS: atom_id res chain seq x y z
N MET A 1 -22.95 -7.55 -12.04
CA MET A 1 -23.41 -6.99 -10.74
C MET A 1 -23.74 -5.52 -10.95
N ARG A 2 -24.93 -5.07 -10.54
CA ARG A 2 -25.42 -3.71 -10.76
C ARG A 2 -25.31 -2.93 -9.44
N TYR A 3 -24.37 -2.01 -9.35
CA TYR A 3 -24.23 -1.16 -8.17
C TYR A 3 -25.46 -0.24 -8.07
N ARG A 4 -26.18 -0.31 -6.95
CA ARG A 4 -27.27 0.63 -6.62
C ARG A 4 -26.63 1.80 -5.87
N LEU A 5 -26.69 2.98 -6.48
CA LEU A 5 -26.15 4.24 -5.94
C LEU A 5 -26.87 4.73 -4.67
N ASP A 6 -28.05 4.16 -4.37
CA ASP A 6 -28.93 4.63 -3.30
C ASP A 6 -28.86 3.78 -2.02
N GLN A 7 -28.07 2.70 -2.02
CA GLN A 7 -27.82 1.91 -0.81
C GLN A 7 -26.56 2.43 -0.12
N VAL A 8 -26.73 3.39 0.79
CA VAL A 8 -25.73 3.65 1.83
C VAL A 8 -25.60 2.37 2.65
N PRO A 9 -24.44 1.69 2.66
CA PRO A 9 -24.26 0.52 3.50
C PRO A 9 -24.53 0.94 4.94
N SER A 10 -25.40 0.22 5.65
CA SER A 10 -25.53 0.39 7.09
C SER A 10 -24.12 0.33 7.70
N ALA A 11 -23.80 1.21 8.64
CA ALA A 11 -22.49 1.37 9.30
C ALA A 11 -21.92 0.11 10.01
N ALA A 12 -22.46 -1.06 9.73
CA ALA A 12 -22.05 -2.37 10.20
C ALA A 12 -20.93 -3.02 9.36
N THR A 13 -20.52 -2.45 8.22
CA THR A 13 -19.24 -2.85 7.61
C THR A 13 -18.13 -2.14 8.38
N PRO A 14 -17.23 -2.86 9.08
CA PRO A 14 -16.09 -2.21 9.72
C PRO A 14 -15.24 -1.59 8.63
N TYR A 15 -15.41 -0.29 8.42
CA TYR A 15 -14.47 0.48 7.61
C TYR A 15 -13.14 0.39 8.36
N PRO A 16 -12.04 0.02 7.69
CA PRO A 16 -10.75 0.02 8.36
C PRO A 16 -10.51 1.44 8.89
N ASP A 17 -10.31 1.54 10.20
CA ASP A 17 -10.03 2.80 10.87
C ASP A 17 -8.87 3.48 10.15
N ALA A 18 -8.96 4.80 9.95
CA ALA A 18 -7.97 5.55 9.17
C ALA A 18 -6.55 5.32 9.71
N HIS A 19 -6.43 5.17 11.04
CA HIS A 19 -5.18 4.86 11.73
C HIS A 19 -4.57 3.51 11.32
N TYR A 20 -5.39 2.46 11.13
CA TYR A 20 -4.88 1.15 10.68
C TYR A 20 -4.39 1.20 9.24
N VAL A 21 -5.07 1.96 8.37
CA VAL A 21 -4.64 2.12 6.98
C VAL A 21 -3.31 2.86 6.92
N THR A 22 -3.17 3.99 7.62
CA THR A 22 -1.90 4.72 7.68
C THR A 22 -0.77 3.88 8.25
N PHE A 23 -1.03 3.10 9.31
CA PHE A 23 -0.02 2.21 9.91
C PHE A 23 0.45 1.12 8.95
N THR A 24 -0.47 0.47 8.25
CA THR A 24 -0.13 -0.59 7.29
C THR A 24 0.66 -0.02 6.11
N VAL A 25 0.33 1.17 5.61
CA VAL A 25 1.12 1.84 4.55
C VAL A 25 2.55 2.13 5.02
N TRP A 26 2.74 2.66 6.24
CA TRP A 26 4.06 2.88 6.82
C TRP A 26 4.87 1.59 6.93
N LEU A 27 4.26 0.53 7.47
CA LEU A 27 4.90 -0.78 7.61
C LEU A 27 5.30 -1.36 6.24
N THR A 28 4.42 -1.24 5.24
CA THR A 28 4.68 -1.72 3.88
C THR A 28 5.83 -0.94 3.23
N LEU A 29 5.90 0.37 3.45
CA LEU A 29 6.99 1.22 2.97
C LEU A 29 8.34 0.81 3.58
N VAL A 30 8.40 0.55 4.88
CA VAL A 30 9.62 0.09 5.55
C VAL A 30 10.09 -1.25 4.97
N ILE A 31 9.17 -2.22 4.82
CA ILE A 31 9.48 -3.53 4.24
C ILE A 31 9.98 -3.39 2.80
N ALA A 32 9.34 -2.53 2.00
CA ALA A 32 9.75 -2.31 0.62
C ALA A 32 11.17 -1.72 0.52
N VAL A 33 11.53 -0.78 1.40
CA VAL A 33 12.91 -0.25 1.48
C VAL A 33 13.90 -1.34 1.85
N VAL A 34 13.59 -2.16 2.86
CA VAL A 34 14.47 -3.28 3.27
C VAL A 34 14.66 -4.25 2.10
N LEU A 35 13.58 -4.66 1.44
CA LEU A 35 13.64 -5.54 0.27
C LEU A 35 14.42 -4.91 -0.89
N LEU A 36 14.31 -3.61 -1.12
CA LEU A 36 15.07 -2.91 -2.15
C LEU A 36 16.58 -2.97 -1.85
N VAL A 37 16.99 -2.75 -0.60
CA VAL A 37 18.40 -2.82 -0.19
C VAL A 37 18.96 -4.24 -0.37
N PHE A 38 18.20 -5.26 0.06
CA PHE A 38 18.61 -6.66 -0.15
C PHE A 38 18.63 -7.05 -1.62
N ALA A 39 17.63 -6.62 -2.40
CA ALA A 39 17.53 -6.89 -3.83
C ALA A 39 18.69 -6.26 -4.62
N ALA A 40 19.07 -5.02 -4.28
CA ALA A 40 20.20 -4.33 -4.88
C ALA A 40 21.51 -5.08 -4.58
N ARG A 41 21.68 -5.57 -3.35
CA ARG A 41 22.87 -6.33 -2.94
C ARG A 41 22.95 -7.72 -3.58
N ALA A 42 21.82 -8.38 -3.81
CA ALA A 42 21.73 -9.68 -4.47
C ALA A 42 21.83 -9.60 -6.00
N GLY A 43 21.89 -8.39 -6.60
CA GLY A 43 21.91 -8.19 -8.05
C GLY A 43 20.60 -8.57 -8.76
N GLN A 44 19.53 -8.78 -7.99
CA GLN A 44 18.22 -9.22 -8.47
C GLN A 44 17.46 -8.02 -9.06
N ARG A 45 17.78 -7.63 -10.30
CA ARG A 45 17.19 -6.47 -11.00
C ARG A 45 15.66 -6.48 -11.00
N TRP A 46 15.06 -7.66 -11.13
CA TRP A 46 13.62 -7.85 -11.06
C TRP A 46 13.05 -7.37 -9.71
N LEU A 47 13.67 -7.80 -8.62
CA LEU A 47 13.21 -7.52 -7.26
C LEU A 47 13.43 -6.05 -6.88
N VAL A 48 14.44 -5.39 -7.45
CA VAL A 48 14.64 -3.93 -7.34
C VAL A 48 13.52 -3.16 -8.03
N LEU A 49 13.07 -3.58 -9.21
CA LEU A 49 11.95 -2.92 -9.90
C LEU A 49 10.64 -3.03 -9.10
N TRP A 50 10.33 -4.20 -8.57
CA TRP A 50 9.10 -4.42 -7.78
C TRP A 50 9.11 -3.67 -6.45
N SER A 51 10.25 -3.68 -5.74
CA SER A 51 10.40 -2.93 -4.49
C SER A 51 10.38 -1.41 -4.73
N GLY A 52 10.97 -0.94 -5.83
CA GLY A 52 10.85 0.47 -6.24
C GLY A 52 9.42 0.88 -6.56
N LEU A 53 8.68 0.07 -7.31
CA LEU A 53 7.29 0.36 -7.67
C LEU A 53 6.36 0.39 -6.45
N THR A 54 6.60 -0.49 -5.47
CA THR A 54 5.85 -0.48 -4.20
C THR A 54 6.16 0.75 -3.35
N ILE A 55 7.40 1.23 -3.31
CA ILE A 55 7.75 2.50 -2.65
C ILE A 55 7.03 3.67 -3.32
N VAL A 56 7.03 3.73 -4.67
CA VAL A 56 6.33 4.77 -5.41
C VAL A 56 4.83 4.73 -5.13
N ALA A 57 4.21 3.55 -5.11
CA ALA A 57 2.80 3.41 -4.77
C ALA A 57 2.47 3.90 -3.35
N CYS A 58 3.32 3.58 -2.37
CA CYS A 58 3.18 4.11 -1.01
C CYS A 58 3.36 5.64 -0.96
N GLY A 59 4.29 6.20 -1.74
CA GLY A 59 4.48 7.65 -1.86
C GLY A 59 3.28 8.37 -2.46
N VAL A 60 2.68 7.80 -3.51
CA VAL A 60 1.44 8.31 -4.11
C VAL A 60 0.32 8.29 -3.08
N TYR A 61 0.20 7.22 -2.28
CA TYR A 61 -0.79 7.21 -1.20
C TYR A 61 -0.62 8.39 -0.25
N PHE A 62 0.58 8.73 0.21
CA PHE A 62 0.80 9.90 1.08
C PHE A 62 0.52 11.26 0.41
N LEU A 63 0.58 11.35 -0.92
CA LEU A 63 0.26 12.58 -1.65
C LEU A 63 -1.24 12.80 -1.84
N TYR A 64 -2.02 11.72 -1.84
CA TYR A 64 -3.46 11.74 -2.14
C TYR A 64 -4.37 11.31 -0.97
N ALA A 65 -3.80 10.84 0.14
CA ALA A 65 -4.49 10.54 1.40
C ALA A 65 -4.63 11.80 2.27
#